data_AF-A0A3G5T5D3-F1
#
_entry.id   AF-A0A3G5T5D3-F1
#
_cell.length_a   1.000
_cell.length_b   1.000
_cell.length_c   1.000
_cell.angle_alpha   90.00
_cell.angle_beta   90.00
_cell.angle_gamma   90.00
#
_symmetry.space_group_name_H-M   'P 1'
#
loop_
_entity.id
_entity.type
_entity.pdbx_description
1 polymer ?
#
loop_
_entity_poly.entity_id
_entity_poly.type
_entity_poly.pdbx_seq_one_letter_code
_entity_poly.pdbx_strand_id
1 'polypeptide(L)'
;MSDLPSKNCWTIAEHLGHQSPDALQNLLFRASWDADGVRDDLRNYVTTGLGDDEAMLVVDETGDVKKGPNDEVVIRSLMTSVWLCRTVAGVRCSGR
;
A
#
# COMPACT_ATOMS: atom_id res chain seq x y z
N MET A 1 12.66 3.28 2.01
CA MET A 1 11.51 4.01 1.42
C MET A 1 11.85 5.49 1.40
N SER A 2 11.45 6.25 0.37
CA SER A 2 11.75 7.69 0.29
C SER A 2 11.19 8.46 1.48
N ASP A 3 11.85 9.54 1.90
CA ASP A 3 11.45 10.34 3.06
C ASP A 3 10.51 11.47 2.63
N LEU A 4 9.31 11.10 2.17
CA LEU A 4 8.28 12.07 1.77
C LEU A 4 7.19 12.15 2.84
N PRO A 5 6.69 13.36 3.14
CA PRO A 5 5.68 13.57 4.19
C PRO A 5 4.35 12.89 3.87
N SER A 6 4.04 12.68 2.58
CA SER A 6 2.90 11.86 2.15
C SER A 6 3.24 11.09 0.87
N LYS A 7 2.60 9.93 0.68
CA LYS A 7 2.73 9.09 -0.51
C LYS A 7 1.51 9.20 -1.42
N ASN A 8 1.07 10.43 -1.70
CA ASN A 8 0.01 10.68 -2.67
C ASN A 8 0.59 11.03 -4.05
N CYS A 9 -0.24 10.98 -5.10
CA CYS A 9 0.21 11.25 -6.48
C CYS A 9 0.84 12.64 -6.65
N TRP A 10 0.40 13.63 -5.87
CA TRP A 10 0.92 14.99 -5.92
C TRP A 10 2.34 15.07 -5.38
N THR A 11 2.55 14.63 -4.13
CA THR A 11 3.88 14.64 -3.50
C THR A 11 4.88 13.76 -4.26
N ILE A 12 4.42 12.65 -4.85
CA ILE A 12 5.27 11.80 -5.69
C ILE A 12 5.60 12.49 -7.02
N ALA A 13 4.62 13.13 -7.69
CA ALA A 13 4.86 13.89 -8.92
C ALA A 13 5.88 15.01 -8.72
N GLU A 14 5.73 15.80 -7.65
CA GLU A 14 6.66 16.87 -7.28
C GLU A 14 8.07 16.32 -7.03
N HIS A 15 8.17 15.20 -6.29
CA HIS A 15 9.46 14.56 -6.02
C HIS A 15 10.16 14.04 -7.30
N LEU A 16 9.38 13.63 -8.30
CA LEU A 16 9.87 13.19 -9.61
C LEU A 16 10.09 14.36 -10.60
N GLY A 17 9.81 15.60 -10.19
CA GLY A 17 9.95 16.78 -11.05
C GLY A 17 8.84 16.95 -12.10
N HIS A 18 7.72 16.24 -11.97
CA HIS A 18 6.57 16.40 -12.85
C HIS A 18 5.80 17.69 -12.52
N GLN A 19 5.31 18.36 -13.56
CA GLN A 19 4.52 19.60 -13.45
C GLN A 19 3.10 19.36 -12.90
N SER A 20 2.60 18.15 -13.02
CA SER A 20 1.26 17.76 -12.55
C SER A 20 1.22 16.28 -12.15
N PRO A 21 0.25 15.88 -11.30
CA PRO A 21 0.06 14.47 -10.92
C PRO A 21 -0.64 13.64 -11.99
N ASP A 22 -1.01 14.23 -13.13
CA ASP A 22 -1.95 13.63 -14.10
C ASP A 22 -1.44 12.29 -14.64
N ALA A 23 -0.13 12.15 -14.82
CA ALA A 23 0.47 10.90 -15.29
C ALA A 23 0.25 9.76 -14.27
N LEU A 24 0.51 10.03 -12.98
CA LEU A 24 0.32 9.07 -11.89
C LEU A 24 -1.17 8.78 -11.65
N GLN A 25 -2.03 9.79 -11.77
CA GLN A 25 -3.47 9.61 -11.64
C GLN A 25 -4.07 8.84 -12.81
N ASN A 26 -3.62 9.10 -14.05
CA ASN A 26 -4.04 8.31 -15.21
C ASN A 26 -3.61 6.85 -15.09
N LEU A 27 -2.40 6.61 -14.59
CA LEU A 27 -1.93 5.26 -14.27
C LEU A 27 -2.90 4.55 -13.31
N LEU A 28 -3.36 5.21 -12.25
CA LEU A 28 -4.28 4.60 -11.28
C LEU A 28 -5.73 4.48 -11.75
N PHE A 29 -6.25 5.46 -12.48
CA PHE A 29 -7.68 5.56 -12.78
C PHE A 29 -8.08 5.15 -14.19
N ARG A 30 -7.16 5.21 -15.16
CA ARG A 30 -7.48 5.05 -16.58
C ARG A 30 -6.69 3.98 -17.29
N ALA A 31 -5.56 3.54 -16.75
CA ALA A 31 -4.84 2.42 -17.32
C ALA A 31 -5.68 1.13 -17.16
N SER A 32 -5.62 0.26 -18.16
CA SER A 32 -6.19 -1.08 -18.07
C SER A 32 -5.17 -1.98 -17.40
N TRP A 33 -5.46 -2.43 -16.18
CA TRP A 33 -4.58 -3.32 -15.43
C TRP A 33 -5.09 -4.75 -15.56
N ASP A 34 -4.18 -5.67 -15.88
CA ASP A 34 -4.39 -7.06 -15.51
C ASP A 34 -4.18 -7.17 -13.99
N ALA A 35 -5.29 -7.14 -13.26
CA ALA A 35 -5.27 -7.13 -11.80
C ALA A 35 -4.59 -8.39 -11.23
N ASP A 36 -4.76 -9.54 -11.91
CA ASP A 36 -4.17 -10.80 -11.47
C ASP A 36 -2.66 -10.80 -11.76
N GLY A 37 -2.26 -10.38 -12.97
CA GLY A 37 -0.85 -10.25 -13.33
C GLY A 37 -0.08 -9.28 -12.42
N VAL A 38 -0.67 -8.13 -12.11
CA VAL A 38 -0.04 -7.11 -11.25
C VAL A 38 0.07 -7.59 -9.81
N ARG A 39 -0.92 -8.33 -9.32
CA ARG A 39 -0.85 -8.98 -8.00
C ARG A 39 0.28 -10.00 -7.95
N ASP A 40 0.41 -10.83 -8.97
CA ASP A 40 1.42 -11.88 -9.02
C ASP A 40 2.83 -11.31 -9.14
N ASP A 41 3.02 -10.27 -9.95
CA ASP A 41 4.29 -9.53 -10.05
C ASP A 41 4.67 -8.87 -8.72
N LEU A 42 3.70 -8.21 -8.07
CA LEU A 42 3.91 -7.59 -6.76
C LEU A 42 4.25 -8.63 -5.70
N ARG A 43 3.54 -9.76 -5.70
CA ARG A 43 3.80 -10.87 -4.79
C ARG A 43 5.22 -11.40 -4.99
N ASN A 44 5.61 -11.65 -6.23
CA ASN A 44 6.96 -12.12 -6.55
C ASN A 44 8.01 -11.12 -6.05
N TYR A 45 7.87 -9.83 -6.37
CA TYR A 45 8.78 -8.79 -5.90
C TYR A 45 8.91 -8.77 -4.37
N VAL A 46 7.79 -8.82 -3.65
CA VAL A 46 7.76 -8.84 -2.19
C VAL A 46 8.43 -10.11 -1.65
N THR A 47 8.11 -11.28 -2.19
CA THR A 47 8.70 -12.54 -1.73
C THR A 47 10.18 -12.66 -2.06
N THR A 48 10.66 -12.07 -3.16
CA THR A 48 12.10 -12.06 -3.47
C THR A 48 12.86 -11.08 -2.58
N GLY A 49 12.28 -9.91 -2.28
CA GLY A 49 12.95 -8.87 -1.50
C GLY A 49 12.84 -9.04 0.01
N LEU A 50 11.74 -9.63 0.49
CA LEU A 50 11.40 -9.75 1.91
C LEU A 50 11.18 -11.19 2.36
N GLY A 51 11.06 -12.15 1.43
CA GLY A 51 10.86 -13.56 1.77
C GLY A 51 12.05 -14.11 2.56
N ASP A 52 11.71 -14.78 3.65
CA ASP A 52 12.62 -15.48 4.53
C ASP A 52 11.96 -16.82 4.86
N ASP A 53 12.75 -17.88 4.97
CA ASP A 53 12.25 -19.21 5.34
C ASP A 53 11.55 -19.22 6.72
N GLU A 54 11.88 -18.26 7.59
CA GLU A 54 11.25 -18.07 8.91
C GLU A 54 10.09 -17.06 8.91
N ALA A 55 9.72 -16.52 7.75
CA ALA A 55 8.67 -15.51 7.67
C ALA A 55 7.27 -16.13 7.78
N MET A 56 6.45 -15.58 8.69
CA MET A 56 5.06 -15.97 8.83
C MET A 56 4.14 -15.01 8.09
N LEU A 57 3.21 -15.56 7.31
CA LEU A 57 2.14 -14.81 6.68
C LEU A 57 1.04 -14.51 7.69
N VAL A 58 0.80 -13.24 7.98
CA VAL A 58 -0.33 -12.80 8.78
C VAL A 58 -1.36 -12.17 7.84
N VAL A 59 -2.54 -12.77 7.81
CA VAL A 59 -3.70 -12.25 7.08
C VAL A 59 -4.59 -11.53 8.09
N ASP A 60 -4.85 -10.25 7.86
CA ASP A 60 -5.74 -9.44 8.67
C ASP A 60 -6.72 -8.66 7.77
N GLU A 61 -7.91 -8.38 8.30
CA GLU A 61 -8.85 -7.46 7.66
C GLU A 61 -8.57 -6.03 8.14
N THR A 62 -7.73 -5.30 7.40
CA THR A 62 -7.45 -3.90 7.71
C THR A 62 -8.50 -3.03 7.06
N GLY A 63 -9.25 -2.28 7.88
CA GLY A 63 -10.32 -1.41 7.42
C GLY A 63 -9.95 0.07 7.53
N ASP A 64 -9.83 0.77 6.40
CA ASP A 64 -9.63 2.22 6.39
C ASP A 64 -10.96 2.97 6.36
N VAL A 65 -11.10 3.90 7.29
CA VAL A 65 -12.22 4.83 7.34
C VAL A 65 -11.93 6.00 6.41
N LYS A 66 -12.67 6.08 5.31
CA LYS A 66 -12.62 7.21 4.39
C LYS A 66 -13.78 8.15 4.68
N LYS A 67 -13.45 9.32 5.22
CA LYS A 67 -14.35 10.44 5.47
C LYS A 67 -13.73 11.71 4.94
N GLY A 68 -14.41 12.41 4.03
CA GLY A 68 -13.98 13.73 3.59
C GLY A 68 -14.26 14.81 4.64
N PRO A 69 -13.63 15.99 4.54
CA PRO A 69 -13.76 17.08 5.51
C PRO A 69 -15.20 17.55 5.74
N ASN A 70 -16.07 17.35 4.74
CA ASN A 70 -17.46 17.80 4.75
C ASN A 70 -18.46 16.64 4.58
N ASP A 71 -18.02 15.39 4.70
CA ASP A 71 -18.87 14.24 4.44
C ASP A 71 -19.56 13.80 5.74
N GLU A 72 -20.90 13.73 5.74
CA GLU A 72 -21.64 13.13 6.86
C GLU A 72 -21.63 11.59 6.79
N VAL A 73 -21.39 11.04 5.60
CA VAL A 73 -21.32 9.60 5.35
C VAL A 73 -19.88 9.12 5.46
N VAL A 74 -19.68 8.04 6.19
CA VAL A 74 -18.40 7.38 6.36
C VAL A 74 -18.39 6.07 5.59
N ILE A 75 -17.38 5.87 4.75
CA ILE A 75 -17.20 4.61 4.02
C ILE A 75 -16.02 3.86 4.66
N ARG A 76 -16.24 2.59 5.01
CA ARG A 76 -15.19 1.71 5.50
C ARG A 76 -14.74 0.78 4.38
N SER A 77 -13.50 0.94 3.93
CA SER A 77 -12.90 0.06 2.93
C SER A 77 -12.20 -1.06 3.65
N LEU A 78 -12.67 -2.30 3.49
CA LEU A 78 -11.96 -3.48 3.98
C LEU A 78 -10.91 -3.87 2.93
N MET A 79 -9.65 -3.91 3.35
CA MET A 79 -8.54 -4.46 2.57
C MET A 79 -7.98 -5.65 3.34
N THR A 80 -7.95 -6.81 2.71
CA THR A 80 -7.22 -7.95 3.25
C THR A 80 -5.73 -7.65 3.09
N SER A 81 -5.08 -7.31 4.20
CA SER A 81 -3.66 -7.03 4.24
C SER A 81 -2.90 -8.32 4.49
N VAL A 82 -1.80 -8.51 3.76
CA VAL A 82 -0.88 -9.62 3.97
C VAL A 82 0.41 -9.04 4.52
N TRP A 83 0.69 -9.29 5.79
CA TRP A 83 1.91 -8.87 6.45
C TRP A 83 2.90 -10.03 6.53
N LEU A 84 4.17 -9.71 6.30
CA LEU A 84 5.27 -10.62 6.51
C LEU A 84 5.93 -10.29 7.85
N CYS A 85 5.69 -11.13 8.87
CA CYS A 85 6.29 -10.95 10.18
C CYS A 85 7.57 -11.78 10.26
N ARG A 86 8.72 -11.12 10.47
CA ARG A 86 10.00 -11.80 10.72
C ARG A 86 10.10 -12.08 12.22
N THR A 87 10.09 -13.35 12.59
CA THR A 87 10.13 -13.76 13.99
C THR A 87 11.57 -13.66 14.50
N VAL A 88 11.88 -12.66 15.32
CA VAL A 88 12.92 -12.80 16.34
C VAL A 88 12.18 -12.79 17.68
N ALA A 89 12.43 -13.83 18.48
CA ALA A 89 11.87 -14.03 19.81
C ALA A 89 11.56 -12.71 20.55
N GLY A 90 10.27 -12.38 20.72
CA GLY A 90 9.81 -11.35 21.66
C GLY A 90 9.36 -9.99 21.12
N VAL A 91 8.73 -9.89 19.94
CA VAL A 91 8.13 -8.61 19.49
C VAL A 91 6.70 -8.44 20.01
N ARG A 92 6.53 -7.42 20.84
CA ARG A 92 5.26 -6.86 21.30
C ARG A 92 4.71 -5.94 20.21
N CYS A 93 3.56 -6.27 19.61
CA CYS A 93 2.89 -5.40 18.65
C CYS A 93 2.38 -4.13 19.35
N SER A 94 2.95 -2.96 19.05
CA SER A 94 2.37 -1.67 19.43
C SER A 94 1.90 -0.95 18.16
N GLY A 95 0.58 -0.83 18.01
CA GLY A 95 -0.04 0.01 16.99
C GLY A 95 0.11 1.49 17.33
N ARG A 96 0.21 2.31 16.28
CA ARG A 96 -0.11 3.73 16.36
C ARG A 96 -1.25 3.99 15.39
#